data_AF-A0A534CHL2-F1
#
_entry.id   AF-A0A534CHL2-F1
#
_cell.length_a   1.000
_cell.length_b   1.000
_cell.length_c   1.000
_cell.angle_alpha   90.00
_cell.angle_beta   90.00
_cell.angle_gamma   90.00
#
_symmetry.space_group_name_H-M   'P 1'
#
loop_
_entity.id
_entity.type
_entity.pdbx_description
1 polymer ?
#
loop_
_entity_poly.entity_id
_entity_poly.type
_entity_poly.pdbx_seq_one_letter_code
_entity_poly.pdbx_strand_id
1 'polypeptide(L)'
;MDASPLAGWENFYVIVGSSAGGLTGLTFVVIALIRDAARVHPAGLHAFVTPTIVHFGAALALAAYLSMPHQSVPTLSAGVGVVGLGGLSYGGLVAARLRRQGSR
;
A
#
# COMPACT_ATOMS: atom_id res chain seq x y z
N MET A 1 -6.23 6.47 -37.31
CA MET A 1 -5.45 5.83 -36.23
C MET A 1 -6.34 5.88 -35.01
N ASP A 2 -7.06 4.80 -34.76
CA ASP A 2 -8.04 4.73 -33.68
C ASP A 2 -7.27 4.85 -32.36
N ALA A 3 -7.43 6.00 -31.70
CA ALA A 3 -6.89 6.20 -30.36
C ALA A 3 -7.65 5.22 -29.44
N SER A 4 -7.04 4.06 -29.19
CA SER A 4 -7.58 3.10 -28.24
C SER A 4 -7.84 3.85 -26.93
N PRO A 5 -9.03 3.73 -26.33
CA PRO A 5 -9.39 4.47 -25.11
C PRO A 5 -8.46 4.17 -23.92
N LEU A 6 -7.63 3.12 -24.04
CA LEU A 6 -6.65 2.68 -23.05
C LEU A 6 -5.22 3.14 -23.37
N ALA A 7 -4.99 3.89 -24.45
CA ALA A 7 -3.66 4.39 -24.79
C ALA A 7 -3.10 5.23 -23.63
N GLY A 8 -1.90 4.86 -23.16
CA GLY A 8 -1.21 5.51 -22.03
C GLY A 8 -1.51 4.91 -20.65
N TRP A 9 -2.45 3.95 -20.52
CA TRP A 9 -2.75 3.29 -19.24
C TRP A 9 -1.83 2.11 -18.90
N GLU A 10 -0.93 1.73 -19.81
CA GLU A 10 -0.04 0.56 -19.63
C GLU A 10 0.77 0.65 -18.34
N ASN A 11 1.36 1.81 -18.03
CA ASN A 11 2.17 1.96 -16.83
C ASN A 11 1.33 1.81 -15.56
N PHE A 12 0.10 2.35 -15.55
CA PHE A 12 -0.85 2.15 -14.45
C PHE A 12 -1.13 0.66 -14.23
N TYR A 13 -1.52 -0.07 -15.28
CA TYR A 13 -1.87 -1.48 -15.17
C TYR A 13 -0.68 -2.35 -14.79
N VAL A 14 0.52 -2.09 -15.31
CA VAL A 14 1.74 -2.82 -14.97
C VAL A 14 2.11 -2.61 -13.51
N ILE A 15 2.11 -1.36 -13.03
CA ILE A 15 2.46 -1.03 -11.65
C ILE A 15 1.45 -1.64 -10.68
N VAL A 16 0.15 -1.44 -10.93
CA VAL A 16 -0.93 -1.96 -10.07
C VAL A 16 -0.94 -3.48 -10.08
N GLY A 17 -0.92 -4.10 -11.25
CA GLY A 17 -1.02 -5.55 -11.42
C GLY A 17 0.19 -6.29 -10.84
N SER A 18 1.41 -5.86 -11.17
CA SER A 18 2.64 -6.50 -10.68
C SER A 18 2.77 -6.38 -9.17
N SER A 19 2.50 -5.20 -8.62
CA SER A 19 2.63 -4.97 -7.18
C SER A 19 1.54 -5.66 -6.37
N ALA A 20 0.29 -5.68 -6.86
CA ALA A 20 -0.80 -6.41 -6.20
C ALA A 20 -0.55 -7.92 -6.22
N GLY A 21 -0.07 -8.46 -7.35
CA GLY A 21 0.37 -9.85 -7.46
C GLY A 21 1.51 -10.17 -6.50
N GLY A 22 2.54 -9.31 -6.44
CA GLY A 22 3.68 -9.46 -5.54
C GLY A 22 3.29 -9.43 -4.06
N LEU A 23 2.42 -8.50 -3.65
CA LEU A 23 1.93 -8.41 -2.27
C LEU A 23 1.08 -9.63 -1.89
N THR A 24 0.23 -10.10 -2.80
CA THR A 24 -0.59 -11.30 -2.60
C THR A 24 0.31 -12.53 -2.44
N GLY A 25 1.31 -12.70 -3.31
CA GLY A 25 2.29 -13.77 -3.22
C GLY A 25 3.08 -13.74 -1.91
N LEU A 26 3.54 -12.56 -1.47
CA LEU A 26 4.24 -12.41 -0.21
C LEU A 26 3.35 -12.74 1.00
N THR A 27 2.09 -12.30 0.99
CA THR A 27 1.13 -12.60 2.07
C THR A 27 0.84 -14.10 2.14
N PHE A 28 0.72 -14.77 0.99
CA PHE A 28 0.57 -16.22 0.91
C PHE A 28 1.79 -16.94 1.50
N VAL A 29 3.01 -16.56 1.11
CA VAL A 29 4.25 -17.13 1.64
C VAL A 29 4.34 -16.94 3.15
N VAL A 30 4.03 -15.75 3.66
CA VAL A 30 4.01 -15.47 5.11
C VAL A 30 3.05 -16.42 5.82
N ILE A 31 1.81 -16.56 5.35
CA ILE A 31 0.82 -17.47 5.95
C ILE A 31 1.32 -18.92 5.93
N ALA A 32 1.90 -19.37 4.81
CA ALA A 32 2.44 -20.72 4.68
C ALA A 32 3.58 -20.98 5.67
N LEU A 33 4.54 -20.06 5.80
CA LEU A 33 5.65 -20.17 6.75
C LEU A 33 5.18 -20.19 8.21
N ILE A 34 4.14 -19.43 8.55
CA ILE A 34 3.59 -19.43 9.91
C ILE A 34 2.95 -20.77 10.25
N ARG A 35 2.25 -21.39 9.30
CA ARG A 35 1.62 -22.70 9.49
C ARG A 35 2.65 -23.78 9.78
N ASP A 36 3.86 -23.64 9.24
CA ASP A 36 4.95 -24.58 9.43
C ASP A 36 5.80 -24.28 10.69
N ALA A 37 5.87 -23.01 11.08
CA ALA A 37 6.62 -22.57 12.25
C ALA A 37 5.85 -22.83 13.57
N ALA A 38 6.09 -23.98 14.19
CA ALA A 38 5.45 -24.47 15.44
C ALA A 38 5.55 -23.56 16.69
N ARG A 39 6.13 -22.35 16.62
CA ARG A 39 6.38 -21.43 17.75
C ARG A 39 6.10 -19.94 17.49
N VAL A 40 5.36 -19.58 16.45
CA VAL A 40 5.11 -18.14 16.19
C VAL A 40 4.04 -17.60 17.14
N HIS A 41 4.41 -16.60 17.95
CA HIS A 41 3.45 -15.87 18.78
C HIS A 41 2.64 -14.89 17.90
N PRO A 42 1.31 -15.04 17.80
CA PRO A 42 0.50 -14.32 16.82
C PRO A 42 0.52 -12.79 16.99
N ALA A 43 0.84 -12.28 18.19
CA ALA A 43 0.91 -10.84 18.45
C ALA A 43 2.12 -10.14 17.80
N GLY A 44 3.28 -10.82 17.72
CA GLY A 44 4.46 -10.25 17.04
C GLY A 44 4.25 -10.15 15.53
N LEU A 45 3.53 -11.10 14.95
CA LEU A 45 3.25 -11.16 13.51
C LEU A 45 2.35 -10.01 13.04
N HIS A 46 1.22 -9.77 13.73
CA HIS A 46 0.33 -8.64 13.39
C HIS A 46 1.06 -7.30 13.48
N ALA A 47 2.05 -7.17 14.37
CA ALA A 47 2.86 -5.96 14.49
C ALA A 47 3.77 -5.70 13.28
N PHE A 48 4.14 -6.72 12.49
CA PHE A 48 5.00 -6.57 11.31
C PHE A 48 4.24 -6.65 9.98
N VAL A 49 3.20 -7.48 9.89
CA VAL A 49 2.42 -7.63 8.66
C VAL A 49 1.54 -6.41 8.41
N THR A 50 0.89 -5.89 9.46
CA THR A 50 -0.03 -4.74 9.33
C THR A 50 0.68 -3.47 8.82
N PRO A 51 1.85 -3.05 9.35
CA PRO A 51 2.57 -1.92 8.79
C PRO A 51 3.05 -2.19 7.36
N THR A 52 3.57 -3.38 7.07
CA THR A 52 4.15 -3.68 5.75
C THR A 52 3.10 -3.56 4.64
N ILE A 53 1.92 -4.14 4.84
CA ILE A 53 0.82 -4.05 3.87
C ILE A 53 0.38 -2.60 3.69
N VAL A 54 0.28 -1.82 4.77
CA VAL A 54 -0.18 -0.42 4.68
C VAL A 54 0.85 0.49 4.01
N HIS A 55 2.14 0.38 4.35
CA HIS A 55 3.19 1.20 3.73
C HIS A 55 3.35 0.84 2.24
N PHE A 56 3.37 -0.45 1.91
CA PHE A 56 3.46 -0.90 0.52
C PHE A 56 2.22 -0.49 -0.28
N GLY A 57 1.02 -0.69 0.29
CA GLY A 57 -0.24 -0.28 -0.33
C GLY A 57 -0.31 1.24 -0.57
N ALA A 58 0.18 2.04 0.36
CA ALA A 58 0.25 3.49 0.21
C ALA A 58 1.21 3.92 -0.91
N ALA A 59 2.41 3.33 -0.95
CA ALA A 59 3.39 3.58 -2.01
C ALA A 59 2.84 3.15 -3.38
N LEU A 60 2.15 2.00 -3.45
CA LEU A 60 1.51 1.52 -4.66
C LEU A 60 0.38 2.43 -5.13
N ALA A 61 -0.49 2.87 -4.23
CA ALA A 61 -1.57 3.79 -4.54
C ALA A 61 -1.02 5.12 -5.10
N LEU A 62 0.07 5.64 -4.53
CA LEU A 62 0.75 6.83 -5.03
C LEU A 62 1.33 6.60 -6.43
N ALA A 63 2.04 5.48 -6.64
CA ALA A 63 2.64 5.15 -7.93
C ALA A 63 1.58 4.94 -9.03
N ALA A 64 0.46 4.30 -8.68
CA ALA A 64 -0.70 4.13 -9.54
C ALA A 64 -1.32 5.48 -9.89
N TYR A 65 -1.54 6.34 -8.89
CA TYR A 65 -2.09 7.68 -9.10
C TYR A 65 -1.25 8.52 -10.07
N LEU A 66 0.07 8.50 -9.91
CA LEU A 66 1.02 9.21 -10.77
C LEU A 66 1.11 8.63 -12.19
N SER A 67 0.68 7.38 -12.39
CA SER A 67 0.75 6.68 -13.69
C SER A 67 -0.53 6.76 -14.51
N MET A 68 -1.58 7.41 -14.00
CA MET A 68 -2.80 7.65 -14.78
C MET A 68 -2.53 8.65 -15.92
N PRO A 69 -2.84 8.30 -17.19
CA PRO A 69 -2.76 9.26 -18.29
C PRO A 69 -3.92 10.26 -18.21
N HIS A 70 -3.69 11.51 -18.65
CA HIS A 70 -4.63 12.66 -18.62
C HIS A 70 -4.81 13.40 -17.29
N GLN A 71 -3.80 13.40 -16.42
CA GLN A 71 -3.84 14.18 -15.19
C GLN A 71 -3.64 15.68 -15.48
N SER A 72 -4.70 16.46 -15.31
CA SER A 72 -4.64 17.92 -15.27
C SER A 72 -4.07 18.38 -13.91
N VAL A 73 -3.26 19.44 -13.91
CA VAL A 73 -2.57 20.01 -12.72
C VAL A 73 -3.42 20.06 -11.44
N PRO A 74 -4.68 20.54 -11.44
CA PRO A 74 -5.50 20.59 -10.22
C PRO A 74 -5.89 19.20 -9.70
N THR A 75 -6.14 18.24 -10.59
CA THR A 75 -6.46 16.86 -10.22
C THR A 75 -5.24 16.24 -9.54
N LEU A 76 -4.06 16.37 -10.15
CA LEU A 76 -2.80 15.84 -9.61
C LEU A 76 -2.55 16.32 -8.16
N SER A 77 -2.72 17.62 -7.91
CA SER A 77 -2.56 18.21 -6.57
C SER A 77 -3.60 17.70 -5.56
N ALA A 78 -4.86 17.50 -5.98
CA ALA A 78 -5.90 16.98 -5.10
C ALA A 78 -5.62 15.54 -4.67
N GLY A 79 -5.22 14.66 -5.58
CA GLY A 79 -4.93 13.27 -5.23
C GLY A 79 -3.64 13.09 -4.43
N VAL A 80 -2.58 13.87 -4.71
CA VAL A 80 -1.41 13.92 -3.82
C VAL A 80 -1.79 14.42 -2.43
N GLY A 81 -2.68 15.41 -2.35
CA GLY A 81 -3.24 15.91 -1.09
C GLY A 81 -3.98 14.82 -0.30
N VAL A 82 -4.85 14.05 -0.96
CA VAL A 82 -5.59 12.94 -0.32
C VAL A 82 -4.67 11.81 0.11
N VAL A 83 -3.69 11.41 -0.72
CA VAL A 83 -2.69 10.40 -0.35
C VAL A 83 -1.84 10.88 0.82
N GLY A 84 -1.41 12.15 0.80
CA GLY A 84 -0.69 12.77 1.90
C GLY A 84 -1.49 12.79 3.20
N LEU A 85 -2.77 13.16 3.15
CA LEU A 85 -3.68 13.11 4.30
C LEU A 85 -3.90 11.68 4.81
N GLY A 86 -4.02 10.71 3.91
CA GLY A 86 -4.09 9.29 4.26
C GLY A 86 -2.83 8.80 4.98
N GLY A 87 -1.65 9.17 4.48
CA GLY A 87 -0.37 8.85 5.11
C GLY A 87 -0.21 9.50 6.48
N LEU A 88 -0.56 10.79 6.60
CA LEU A 88 -0.47 11.53 7.86
C LEU A 88 -1.43 11.00 8.93
N SER A 89 -2.67 10.68 8.54
CA SER A 89 -3.66 10.12 9.46
C SER A 89 -3.26 8.74 9.98
N TYR A 90 -2.76 7.85 9.09
CA TYR A 90 -2.28 6.54 9.50
C TYR A 90 -1.02 6.62 10.36
N GLY A 91 -0.04 7.45 9.96
CA GLY A 91 1.18 7.69 10.75
C GLY A 91 0.87 8.25 12.14
N GLY A 92 -0.07 9.19 12.23
CA GLY A 92 -0.57 9.73 13.49
C GLY A 92 -1.25 8.68 14.37
N LEU A 93 -2.07 7.81 13.78
CA LEU A 93 -2.70 6.68 14.48
C LEU A 93 -1.67 5.70 15.04
N VAL A 94 -0.66 5.34 14.26
CA VAL A 94 0.43 4.45 14.71
C VAL A 94 1.22 5.08 15.84
N ALA A 95 1.64 6.35 15.70
CA ALA A 95 2.35 7.08 16.74
C ALA A 95 1.53 7.21 18.03
N ALA A 96 0.23 7.47 17.92
CA ALA A 96 -0.69 7.52 19.06
C ALA A 96 -0.85 6.15 19.74
N ARG A 97 -0.90 5.06 18.97
CA ARG A 97 -0.96 3.69 19.51
C ARG A 97 0.33 3.29 20.22
N LEU A 98 1.49 3.62 19.66
CA LEU A 98 2.80 3.38 20.29
C LEU A 98 2.95 4.17 21.59
N ARG A 99 2.57 5.45 21.60
CA ARG A 99 2.59 6.29 22.81
C ARG A 99 1.68 5.76 23.93
N ARG A 100 0.53 5.18 23.59
CA ARG A 100 -0.40 4.57 24.56
C ARG A 100 0.09 3.22 25.10
N GLN A 101 0.96 2.52 24.39
CA GLN A 101 1.52 1.23 24.83
C GLN A 101 2.75 1.40 25.71
N GLY A 102 3.57 2.44 25.49
CA GLY A 102 4.77 2.72 26.28
C GLY A 102 4.55 3.30 27.69
N SER A 103 3.29 3.43 28.15
CA SER A 103 2.96 3.91 29.51
C SER A 103 2.40 2.81 30.43
N ARG A 104 2.60 1.53 30.09
CA ARG A 104 2.36 0.38 30.96
C ARG A 104 3.67 -0.34 31.22
#